data_AF-A0A198ADY7-F1
#
_entry.id   AF-A0A198ADY7-F1
#
_cell.length_a   1.000
_cell.length_b   1.000
_cell.length_c   1.000
_cell.angle_alpha   90.00
_cell.angle_beta   90.00
_cell.angle_gamma   90.00
#
_symmetry.space_group_name_H-M   'P 1'
#
loop_
_entity.id
_entity.type
_entity.pdbx_description
1 polymer ?
#
loop_
_entity_poly.entity_id
_entity_poly.type
_entity_poly.pdbx_seq_one_letter_code
_entity_poly.pdbx_strand_id
1 'polypeptide(L)' 'MISLNDKPMYLAHFAKLIGMDEHRLFRICKGIEENGYQLNRNEHGHIDLTEKDITVVLSFCL' A
#
# COMPACT_ATOMS: atom_id res chain seq x y z
N MET A 1 -14.43 11.58 9.90
CA MET A 1 -13.16 11.55 9.15
C MET A 1 -12.13 10.85 10.00
N ILE A 2 -11.63 9.71 9.57
CA ILE A 2 -10.44 9.11 10.19
C ILE A 2 -9.27 9.93 9.65
N SER A 3 -8.67 10.78 10.47
CA SER A 3 -7.39 11.41 10.14
C SER A 3 -6.34 10.31 10.26
N LEU A 4 -6.05 9.65 9.14
CA LEU A 4 -4.78 8.96 9.01
C LEU A 4 -3.73 10.07 9.16
N ASN A 5 -2.89 9.99 10.19
CA ASN A 5 -1.71 10.85 10.27
C ASN A 5 -1.06 10.88 8.88
N ASP A 6 -0.59 12.04 8.41
CA ASP A 6 0.13 12.23 7.12
C ASP A 6 1.41 11.39 6.96
N LYS A 7 1.65 10.44 7.88
CA LYS A 7 2.78 9.53 7.87
C LYS A 7 2.46 8.34 6.95
N PRO A 8 3.38 8.00 6.04
CA PRO A 8 3.29 6.78 5.24
C PRO A 8 3.07 5.54 6.14
N MET A 9 2.23 4.61 5.68
CA MET A 9 1.88 3.39 6.39
C MET A 9 2.61 2.19 5.81
N TYR A 10 3.33 1.47 6.67
CA TYR A 10 4.02 0.24 6.27
C TYR A 10 3.06 -0.81 5.71
N LEU A 11 3.45 -1.46 4.61
CA LEU A 11 2.59 -2.42 3.89
C LEU A 11 2.01 -3.52 4.79
N ALA A 12 2.82 -4.10 5.68
CA ALA A 12 2.37 -5.15 6.59
C ALA A 12 1.34 -4.64 7.61
N HIS A 13 1.41 -3.37 8.00
CA HIS A 13 0.40 -2.77 8.87
C HIS A 13 -0.91 -2.56 8.11
N PHE A 14 -0.82 -2.07 6.88
CA PHE A 14 -1.99 -1.92 6.02
C PHE A 14 -2.68 -3.26 5.73
N ALA A 15 -1.92 -4.32 5.44
CA ALA A 15 -2.43 -5.68 5.25
C ALA A 15 -3.28 -6.15 6.44
N LYS A 16 -2.76 -5.97 7.66
CA LYS A 16 -3.48 -6.29 8.91
C LYS A 16 -4.75 -5.45 9.06
N LEU A 17 -4.70 -4.16 8.73
CA LEU A 17 -5.83 -3.24 8.87
C LEU A 17 -7.01 -3.65 7.98
N ILE A 18 -6.74 -4.06 6.73
CA ILE A 18 -7.77 -4.48 5.77
C ILE A 18 -8.09 -5.99 5.85
N GLY A 19 -7.46 -6.73 6.78
CA GLY A 19 -7.65 -8.17 6.92
C GLY A 19 -7.18 -8.99 5.72
N MET A 20 -6.17 -8.51 4.99
CA MET A 20 -5.63 -9.18 3.81
C MET A 20 -4.28 -9.85 4.12
N ASP A 21 -4.04 -11.00 3.51
CA ASP A 21 -2.72 -11.65 3.51
C ASP A 21 -1.65 -10.73 2.89
N GLU A 22 -0.51 -10.59 3.58
CA GLU A 22 0.56 -9.68 3.19
C GLU A 22 1.19 -10.08 1.84
N HIS A 23 1.35 -11.38 1.56
CA HIS A 23 1.89 -11.84 0.28
C HIS A 23 0.93 -11.54 -0.88
N ARG A 24 -0.37 -11.71 -0.67
CA ARG A 24 -1.39 -11.32 -1.64
C ARG A 24 -1.33 -9.82 -1.91
N LEU A 25 -1.29 -9.00 -0.86
CA LEU A 25 -1.20 -7.55 -1.00
C LEU A 25 0.08 -7.12 -1.72
N PHE A 26 1.21 -7.74 -1.41
CA PHE A 26 2.48 -7.48 -2.10
C PHE A 26 2.40 -7.78 -3.60
N ARG A 27 1.72 -8.86 -4.01
CA ARG A 27 1.50 -9.15 -5.43
C ARG A 27 0.62 -8.09 -6.11
N ILE A 28 -0.39 -7.58 -5.43
CA ILE A 28 -1.23 -6.49 -5.94
C ILE A 28 -0.36 -5.23 -6.15
N CYS A 29 0.45 -4.87 -5.16
CA CYS A 29 1.39 -3.76 -5.27
C CYS A 29 2.36 -3.94 -6.45
N LYS A 30 2.85 -5.16 -6.69
CA LYS A 30 3.69 -5.46 -7.86
C LYS A 30 2.95 -5.27 -9.18
N GLY A 31 1.71 -5.76 -9.28
CA GLY A 31 0.88 -5.52 -10.45
C GLY A 31 0.62 -4.04 -10.70
N ILE A 32 0.39 -3.25 -9.65
CA ILE A 32 0.24 -1.78 -9.74
C ILE A 32 1.52 -1.13 -10.30
N GLU A 33 2.70 -1.54 -9.81
CA GLU A 33 3.99 -1.08 -10.34
C GLU A 33 4.20 -1.46 -11.81
N GLU A 34 3.81 -2.67 -12.21
CA GLU A 34 3.87 -3.14 -13.61
C GLU A 34 2.95 -2.34 -14.54
N ASN A 35 1.86 -1.78 -14.01
CA ASN A 35 0.97 -0.86 -14.74
C ASN A 35 1.48 0.59 -14.78
N GLY A 36 2.72 0.83 -14.32
CA GLY A 36 3.40 2.12 -14.41
C GLY A 36 3.19 3.05 -13.22
N TYR A 37 2.50 2.60 -12.16
CA TYR A 37 2.32 3.40 -10.95
C TYR A 37 3.46 3.15 -9.95
N GLN A 38 4.21 4.18 -9.58
CA GLN A 38 5.30 4.04 -8.61
C GLN A 38 4.78 4.21 -7.18
N LEU A 39 4.77 3.12 -6.41
CA LEU A 39 4.45 3.15 -4.98
C LEU A 39 5.58 3.78 -4.18
N ASN A 40 5.21 4.49 -3.11
CA ASN A 40 6.19 5.08 -2.21
C ASN A 40 6.98 4.00 -1.43
N ARG A 41 8.27 4.26 -1.23
CA ARG A 41 9.21 3.39 -0.52
C ARG A 41 10.00 4.18 0.51
N ASN A 42 10.37 3.53 1.61
CA ASN A 42 11.26 4.13 2.60
C ASN A 42 12.74 3.94 2.24
N GLU A 43 13.62 4.48 3.08
CA GLU A 43 15.09 4.43 2.93
C GLU A 43 15.64 3.00 2.88
N HIS A 44 14.92 2.02 3.42
CA HIS A 44 15.28 0.60 3.38
C HIS A 44 14.72 -0.13 2.15
N GLY A 45 13.99 0.57 1.26
CA GLY A 45 13.39 0.03 0.06
C GLY A 45 12.05 -0.70 0.29
N HIS A 46 11.50 -0.67 1.50
CA HIS A 46 10.20 -1.28 1.79
C HIS A 46 9.06 -0.35 1.35
N ILE A 47 7.91 -0.94 1.01
CA ILE A 47 6.72 -0.18 0.58
C ILE A 47 6.08 0.49 1.79
N ASP A 48 5.97 1.81 1.71
CA ASP A 48 5.35 2.68 2.69
C ASP A 48 4.25 3.48 2.00
N LEU A 49 3.00 3.07 2.21
CA LEU A 49 1.85 3.60 1.49
C LEU A 49 1.45 4.98 2.01
N THR A 50 1.48 5.98 1.14
CA THR A 50 0.81 7.27 1.38
C THR A 50 -0.71 7.10 1.24
N GLU A 51 -1.50 8.11 1.62
CA GLU A 51 -2.96 8.09 1.44
C GLU A 51 -3.36 7.89 -0.04
N LYS A 52 -2.59 8.48 -0.97
CA LYS A 52 -2.76 8.28 -2.40
C LYS A 52 -2.51 6.82 -2.80
N ASP A 53 -1.43 6.22 -2.29
CA ASP A 53 -1.09 4.83 -2.57
C ASP A 53 -2.16 3.88 -2.01
N ILE A 54 -2.67 4.15 -0.80
CA ILE A 54 -3.77 3.40 -0.20
C ILE A 54 -5.00 3.42 -1.11
N THR A 55 -5.37 4.58 -1.64
CA THR A 55 -6.52 4.72 -2.55
C THR A 55 -6.34 3.88 -3.82
N VAL A 56 -5.14 3.92 -4.41
CA VAL A 56 -4.82 3.10 -5.59
C VAL A 56 -4.88 1.63 -5.23
N VAL A 57 -4.19 1.19 -4.17
CA VAL A 57 -4.16 -0.22 -3.76
C VAL A 57 -5.57 -0.75 -3.49
N LEU A 58 -6.42 0.01 -2.78
CA LEU A 58 -7.81 -0.37 -2.53
C LEU A 58 -8.62 -0.52 -3.82
N SER A 59 -8.35 0.31 -4.84
CA SER A 59 -9.04 0.24 -6.14
C SER A 59 -8.74 -1.05 -6.92
N PHE A 60 -7.62 -1.73 -6.61
CA PHE A 60 -7.26 -3.04 -7.20
C PHE A 60 -7.61 -4.22 -6.29
N CYS A 61 -8.07 -3.95 -5.07
CA CYS A 61 -8.49 -4.97 -4.10
C CYS A 61 -9.99 -5.29 -4.20
N LEU A 62 -10.80 -4.38 -4.76
CA LEU A 62 -12.23 -4.52 -5.04
C LEU A 62 -12.47 -5.09 -6.44
#